data_AF-A0A1R4H0I2-F1
#
_entry.id   AF-A0A1R4H0I2-F1
#
_cell.length_a   1.000
_cell.length_b   1.000
_cell.length_c   1.000
_cell.angle_alpha   90.00
_cell.angle_beta   90.00
_cell.angle_gamma   90.00
#
_symmetry.space_group_name_H-M   'P 1'
#
loop_
_entity.id
_entity.type
_entity.pdbx_description
1 polymer ?
#
loop_
_entity_poly.entity_id
_entity_poly.type
_entity_poly.pdbx_seq_one_letter_code
_entity_poly.pdbx_strand_id
1 'polypeptide(L)' 'MLRQLLPLPPRTGESIKAQMERLAQILSKQNEYRKIEARLHKERQFNRKIELNAQLQLLKTEIFKLEN' A
#
# COMPACT_ATOMS: atom_id res chain seq x y z
N MET A 1 -25.25 4.67 -6.22
CA MET A 1 -24.88 3.58 -7.13
C MET A 1 -23.40 3.56 -7.52
N LEU A 2 -22.72 4.70 -7.80
CA LEU A 2 -21.29 4.68 -8.21
C LEU A 2 -20.31 4.04 -7.20
N ARG A 3 -20.56 4.18 -5.89
CA ARG A 3 -19.66 3.68 -4.83
C ARG A 3 -19.47 2.16 -4.82
N GLN A 4 -20.42 1.40 -5.36
CA GLN A 4 -20.40 -0.06 -5.34
C GLN A 4 -19.41 -0.65 -6.37
N LEU A 5 -18.92 0.18 -7.30
CA LEU A 5 -17.92 -0.21 -8.29
C LEU A 5 -16.48 -0.11 -7.77
N LEU A 6 -16.29 0.54 -6.61
CA LEU A 6 -14.96 0.67 -6.03
C LEU A 6 -14.57 -0.63 -5.33
N PRO A 7 -13.33 -1.12 -5.52
CA PRO A 7 -12.86 -2.38 -4.94
C PRO A 7 -12.72 -2.33 -3.42
N LEU A 8 -12.84 -1.14 -2.83
CA LEU A 8 -12.69 -0.89 -1.41
C LEU A 8 -13.98 -0.27 -0.85
N PRO A 9 -14.59 -0.86 0.20
CA PRO A 9 -15.81 -0.33 0.77
C PRO A 9 -15.58 1.04 1.43
N PRO A 10 -16.61 1.91 1.48
CA PRO A 10 -16.52 3.17 2.18
C PRO A 10 -16.50 2.94 3.70
N ARG A 11 -15.71 3.75 4.41
CA ARG A 11 -15.79 3.85 5.88
C ARG A 11 -17.04 4.64 6.29
N THR A 12 -17.48 4.47 7.54
CA THR A 12 -18.63 5.22 8.10
C THR A 12 -18.39 6.73 7.98
N GLY A 13 -19.31 7.43 7.32
CA GLY A 13 -19.21 8.89 7.10
C GLY A 13 -18.20 9.33 6.03
N GLU A 14 -17.51 8.41 5.36
CA GLU A 14 -16.50 8.74 4.35
C GLU A 14 -17.17 9.27 3.07
N SER A 15 -16.72 10.42 2.55
CA SER A 15 -17.19 10.95 1.26
C SER A 15 -16.65 10.13 0.08
N ILE A 16 -17.27 10.23 -1.10
CA ILE A 16 -16.76 9.54 -2.31
C ILE A 16 -15.34 10.01 -2.63
N LYS A 17 -15.10 11.32 -2.49
CA LYS A 17 -13.77 11.92 -2.74
C LYS A 17 -12.72 11.35 -1.78
N ALA A 18 -13.03 11.27 -0.49
CA ALA A 18 -12.13 10.69 0.51
C ALA A 18 -11.85 9.20 0.24
N GLN A 19 -12.87 8.44 -0.17
CA GLN A 19 -12.73 7.03 -0.56
C GLN A 19 -11.80 6.87 -1.78
N MET A 20 -11.92 7.76 -2.78
CA MET A 20 -11.04 7.79 -3.96
C MET A 20 -9.60 8.17 -3.60
N GLU A 21 -9.41 9.16 -2.73
CA GLU A 21 -8.09 9.58 -2.26
C GLU A 21 -7.40 8.46 -1.48
N ARG A 22 -8.13 7.76 -0.61
CA ARG A 22 -7.63 6.59 0.12
C ARG A 22 -7.23 5.46 -0.84
N LEU A 23 -8.05 5.19 -1.85
CA LEU A 23 -7.73 4.20 -2.89
C LEU A 23 -6.46 4.58 -3.67
N ALA A 24 -6.32 5.85 -4.05
CA ALA A 24 -5.12 6.34 -4.73
C ALA A 24 -3.85 6.18 -3.87
N GLN A 25 -3.95 6.47 -2.57
CA GLN A 25 -2.85 6.26 -1.62
C GLN A 25 -2.46 4.79 -1.50
N ILE A 26 -3.45 3.88 -1.41
CA ILE A 26 -3.20 2.43 -1.38
C ILE A 26 -2.46 1.99 -2.64
N LEU A 27 -2.95 2.39 -3.82
CA LEU A 27 -2.33 2.02 -5.10
C LEU A 27 -0.89 2.57 -5.21
N SER A 28 -0.64 3.79 -4.75
CA SER A 28 0.70 4.37 -4.71
C SER A 28 1.64 3.54 -3.82
N LYS A 29 1.21 3.20 -2.61
CA LYS A 29 2.02 2.41 -1.67
C LYS A 29 2.24 0.97 -2.15
N GLN A 30 1.24 0.36 -2.78
CA GLN A 30 1.39 -0.96 -3.40
C GLN A 30 2.40 -0.92 -4.56
N ASN A 31 2.44 0.17 -5.35
CA ASN A 31 3.45 0.36 -6.38
C ASN A 31 4.86 0.49 -5.77
N GLU A 32 5.02 1.26 -4.70
CA GLU A 32 6.29 1.37 -3.96
C GLU A 32 6.73 0.03 -3.38
N TYR A 33 5.81 -0.70 -2.77
CA TYR A 33 6.05 -2.05 -2.24
C TYR A 33 6.60 -2.96 -3.32
N ARG A 34 5.93 -3.04 -4.49
CA ARG A 34 6.39 -3.86 -5.63
C ARG A 34 7.78 -3.47 -6.12
N LYS A 35 8.11 -2.18 -6.15
CA LYS A 35 9.44 -1.70 -6.55
C LYS A 35 10.52 -2.15 -5.56
N ILE A 36 10.25 -2.06 -4.25
CA ILE A 36 11.19 -2.47 -3.21
C ILE A 36 11.32 -3.98 -3.16
N GLU A 37 10.23 -4.72 -3.32
CA GLU A 37 10.21 -6.18 -3.38
C GLU A 37 11.06 -6.69 -4.55
N ALA A 38 10.91 -6.09 -5.74
CA ALA A 38 11.75 -6.41 -6.89
C ALA A 38 13.25 -6.12 -6.65
N ARG A 39 13.59 -5.08 -5.87
CA ARG A 39 14.98 -4.79 -5.46
C ARG A 39 15.48 -5.82 -4.45
N LEU A 40 14.68 -6.18 -3.45
CA LEU A 40 15.00 -7.19 -2.44
C LEU A 40 15.35 -8.54 -3.08
N HIS A 41 14.58 -8.97 -4.08
CA HIS A 41 14.83 -10.23 -4.78
C HIS A 41 16.18 -10.24 -5.53
N LYS A 42 16.64 -9.08 -6.01
CA LYS A 42 17.92 -8.95 -6.74
C LYS A 42 19.11 -8.69 -5.82
N GLU A 43 18.85 -8.28 -4.57
CA GLU A 43 19.90 -7.98 -3.61
C GLU A 43 20.64 -9.25 -3.16
N ARG A 44 21.95 -9.14 -2.95
CA ARG A 44 22.82 -10.23 -2.49
C ARG A 44 23.30 -10.01 -1.05
N GLN A 45 23.49 -8.75 -0.64
CA GLN A 45 24.00 -8.39 0.67
C GLN A 45 22.90 -8.56 1.74
N PHE A 46 23.18 -9.35 2.77
CA PHE A 46 22.22 -9.63 3.85
C PHE A 46 21.78 -8.36 4.58
N ASN A 47 22.72 -7.47 4.93
CA ASN A 47 22.39 -6.22 5.61
C ASN A 47 21.46 -5.33 4.77
N ARG A 48 21.69 -5.24 3.45
CA ARG A 48 20.79 -4.51 2.53
C ARG A 48 19.43 -5.17 2.42
N LYS A 49 19.35 -6.50 2.45
CA LYS A 49 18.06 -7.20 2.52
C LYS A 49 17.29 -6.88 3.80
N ILE A 50 17.97 -6.76 4.94
CA ILE A 50 17.33 -6.36 6.20
C ILE A 50 16.74 -4.96 6.07
N GLU A 51 17.50 -4.00 5.56
CA GLU A 51 17.02 -2.62 5.33
C GLU A 51 15.80 -2.58 4.40
N LEU A 52 15.85 -3.31 3.27
CA LEU A 52 14.74 -3.38 2.31
C LEU A 52 13.52 -4.08 2.92
N ASN A 53 13.72 -5.15 3.69
CA ASN A 53 12.63 -5.83 4.40
C ASN A 53 11.96 -4.93 5.43
N ALA A 54 12.73 -4.13 6.17
CA ALA A 54 12.16 -3.16 7.10
C ALA A 54 11.26 -2.14 6.37
N GLN A 55 11.70 -1.64 5.20
CA GLN A 55 10.88 -0.75 4.36
C GLN A 55 9.60 -1.43 3.86
N LEU A 56 9.67 -2.70 3.44
CA LEU A 56 8.49 -3.47 3.05
C LEU A 56 7.50 -3.66 4.20
N GLN A 57 7.98 -3.92 5.42
CA GLN A 57 7.12 -4.05 6.59
C GLN A 57 6.42 -2.74 6.95
N LEU A 58 7.12 -1.60 6.81
CA LEU A 58 6.51 -0.29 7.00
C LEU A 58 5.41 -0.04 5.97
N LEU A 59 5.69 -0.24 4.67
CA LEU A 59 4.70 -0.08 3.61
C LEU A 59 3.49 -1.02 3.78
N LYS A 60 3.74 -2.28 4.18
CA LYS A 60 2.66 -3.24 4.46
C LYS A 60 1.76 -2.75 5.60
N THR A 61 2.36 -2.20 6.64
CA THR A 61 1.61 -1.62 7.78
C THR A 61 0.80 -0.39 7.36
N GLU A 62 1.37 0.48 6.53
CA GLU A 62 0.67 1.66 6.01
C GLU A 62 -0.50 1.29 5.09
N ILE A 63 -0.31 0.33 4.18
CA ILE A 63 -1.38 -0.20 3.33
C ILE A 63 -2.50 -0.76 4.20
N PHE A 64 -2.16 -1.60 5.18
CA PHE A 64 -3.14 -2.19 6.10
C PHE A 64 -3.96 -1.12 6.85
N LYS A 65 -3.33 -0.02 7.29
CA LYS A 65 -4.01 1.11 7.95
C LYS A 65 -4.93 1.91 7.00
N LEU A 66 -4.67 1.88 5.70
CA LEU A 66 -5.52 2.54 4.70
C LEU A 66 -6.68 1.63 4.28
N GLU A 67 -6.50 0.31 4.33
CA GLU A 67 -7.54 -0.66 4.00
C GLU A 67 -8.59 -0.80 5.10
N ASN A 68 -8.17 -0.75 6.38
CA ASN A 68 -9.02 -0.93 7.57
C ASN A 68 -9.27 0.40 8.27
#